data_AF-A0A847ATX2-F1
#
_entry.id   AF-A0A847ATX2-F1
#
_cell.length_a   1.000
_cell.length_b   1.000
_cell.length_c   1.000
_cell.angle_alpha   90.00
_cell.angle_beta   90.00
_cell.angle_gamma   90.00
#
_symmetry.space_group_name_H-M   'P 1'
#
loop_
_entity.id
_entity.type
_entity.pdbx_description
1 polymer ?
#
loop_
_entity_poly.entity_id
_entity_poly.type
_entity_poly.pdbx_seq_one_letter_code
_entity_poly.pdbx_strand_id
1 'polypeptide(L)'
;MRVLEGLKPEKVFYYFEEISKIPRDSGREMQISNYLLNLAKSKGWEVIQDEHLNIIIRKPATKGYEDAPTVMLQGHMDMVCEKNEGVDHDFSKDPIKLRVIDGHIYGTDTTLGADNGIAVAMALSVLDSDLEHPSLEVLITTDEEKGMTGAANLDGSLFKSKYLLNIDSEEEGVFTSGCAGGSEIDFKIPLRYKNTKGKAYRISVKGLSGGHSGVDIHKEKGNANKILGRILYDLMDYVDLVSIDGGSKTNAIPREANAVITINNFDIANEKIEKWNGILKNELAFTNPTISVVLTDLNEETFPLENEIFGKVLALINLIPVGVLSKSTAIDLVISSNNLGVINSDEKYIRLYNHPRSSVETLLTNNFIPAMKQLAHQIAVEYEIGSYYPGREYAKEFKVRDICNNVYKDMIKKEALRG
;
A
#
# COMPACT_ATOMS: atom_id res chain seq x y z
N MET A 1 -20.52 32.23 -7.79
CA MET A 1 -21.24 31.31 -6.89
C MET A 1 -20.31 30.14 -6.65
N ARG A 2 -20.17 29.68 -5.41
CA ARG A 2 -19.28 28.56 -5.08
C ARG A 2 -19.91 27.26 -5.62
N VAL A 3 -19.09 26.33 -6.08
CA VAL A 3 -19.60 25.04 -6.60
C VAL A 3 -20.25 24.24 -5.48
N LEU A 4 -19.70 24.30 -4.27
CA LEU A 4 -20.16 23.56 -3.10
C LEU A 4 -21.10 24.39 -2.20
N GLU A 5 -21.60 25.51 -2.71
CA GLU A 5 -22.51 26.38 -1.97
C GLU A 5 -23.80 25.64 -1.58
N GLY A 6 -24.20 25.75 -0.31
CA GLY A 6 -25.40 25.10 0.22
C GLY A 6 -25.20 23.67 0.73
N LEU A 7 -24.04 23.04 0.52
CA LEU A 7 -23.72 21.75 1.14
C LEU A 7 -23.41 21.91 2.64
N LYS A 8 -23.81 20.94 3.47
CA LYS A 8 -23.59 20.93 4.92
C LYS A 8 -22.59 19.85 5.32
N PRO A 9 -21.58 20.12 6.16
CA PRO A 9 -21.35 21.39 6.88
C PRO A 9 -20.72 22.49 5.99
N GLU A 10 -21.31 23.69 5.99
CA GLU A 10 -20.93 24.80 5.08
C GLU A 10 -19.46 25.20 5.19
N LYS A 11 -18.92 25.32 6.41
CA LYS A 11 -17.52 25.74 6.63
C LYS A 11 -16.52 24.70 6.10
N VAL A 12 -16.82 23.41 6.22
CA VAL A 12 -15.97 22.35 5.68
C VAL A 12 -15.92 22.48 4.15
N PHE A 13 -17.07 22.54 3.49
CA PHE A 13 -17.08 22.67 2.03
C PHE A 13 -16.56 24.01 1.53
N TYR A 14 -16.70 25.08 2.31
CA TYR A 14 -16.04 26.36 2.05
C TYR A 14 -14.52 26.21 1.99
N TYR A 15 -13.89 25.62 3.02
CA TYR A 15 -12.44 25.46 3.07
C TYR A 15 -11.95 24.46 2.03
N PHE A 16 -12.71 23.37 1.78
CA PHE A 16 -12.37 22.40 0.75
C PHE A 16 -12.34 23.03 -0.65
N GLU A 17 -13.31 23.89 -0.97
CA GLU A 17 -13.31 24.62 -2.24
C GLU A 17 -12.19 25.68 -2.31
N GLU A 18 -11.77 26.27 -1.19
CA GLU A 18 -10.62 27.18 -1.18
C GLU A 18 -9.30 26.45 -1.46
N ILE A 19 -9.02 25.34 -0.78
CA ILE A 19 -7.78 24.59 -0.99
C ILE A 19 -7.74 23.92 -2.37
N SER A 20 -8.89 23.55 -2.93
CA SER A 20 -8.98 23.00 -4.30
C SER A 20 -8.54 24.00 -5.38
N LYS A 21 -8.50 25.30 -5.06
CA LYS A 21 -7.98 26.33 -5.97
C LYS A 21 -6.46 26.39 -6.01
N ILE A 22 -5.78 25.64 -5.14
CA ILE A 22 -4.34 25.75 -4.94
C ILE A 22 -3.69 24.46 -5.42
N PRO A 23 -2.77 24.54 -6.40
CA PRO A 23 -1.93 23.42 -6.81
C PRO A 23 -1.18 22.81 -5.62
N ARG A 24 -1.29 21.49 -5.43
CA ARG A 24 -0.75 20.77 -4.27
C ARG A 24 -0.34 19.32 -4.57
N ASP A 25 0.27 19.09 -5.74
CA ASP A 25 0.91 17.80 -6.08
C ASP A 25 1.97 17.44 -5.03
N SER A 26 2.03 16.16 -4.66
CA SER A 26 3.00 15.63 -3.70
C SER A 26 4.44 15.92 -4.14
N GLY A 27 5.26 16.43 -3.22
CA GLY A 27 6.58 16.98 -3.47
C GLY A 27 6.60 18.42 -4.03
N ARG A 28 5.45 19.10 -4.14
CA ARG A 28 5.32 20.51 -4.57
C ARG A 28 4.36 21.33 -3.70
N GLU A 29 4.38 21.12 -2.41
CA GLU A 29 3.40 21.63 -1.43
C GLU A 29 3.59 23.10 -1.03
N MET A 30 4.67 23.74 -1.47
CA MET A 30 5.02 25.10 -1.02
C MET A 30 3.89 26.12 -1.20
N GLN A 31 3.10 26.02 -2.28
CA GLN A 31 1.99 26.94 -2.53
C GLN A 31 0.86 26.77 -1.50
N ILE A 32 0.43 25.53 -1.24
CA ILE A 32 -0.62 25.24 -0.26
C ILE A 32 -0.14 25.49 1.17
N SER A 33 1.10 25.13 1.50
CA SER A 33 1.70 25.39 2.81
C SER A 33 1.75 26.90 3.11
N ASN A 34 2.20 27.71 2.13
CA ASN A 34 2.21 29.17 2.27
C ASN A 34 0.81 29.77 2.40
N TYR A 35 -0.17 29.23 1.65
CA TYR A 35 -1.56 29.66 1.80
C TYR A 35 -2.08 29.38 3.22
N LEU A 36 -1.88 28.18 3.75
CA LEU A 36 -2.32 27.79 5.09
C LEU A 36 -1.64 28.64 6.17
N LEU A 37 -0.34 28.91 6.04
CA LEU A 37 0.40 29.81 6.92
C LEU A 37 -0.21 31.22 6.92
N ASN A 38 -0.50 31.77 5.74
CA ASN A 38 -1.06 33.12 5.61
C ASN A 38 -2.51 33.19 6.09
N LEU A 39 -3.31 32.15 5.82
CA LEU A 39 -4.67 32.01 6.33
C LEU A 39 -4.68 32.04 7.86
N ALA A 40 -3.84 31.22 8.51
CA ALA A 40 -3.74 31.16 9.97
C ALA A 40 -3.29 32.51 10.57
N LYS A 41 -2.31 33.18 9.95
CA LYS A 41 -1.89 34.54 10.35
C LYS A 41 -3.01 35.57 10.23
N SER A 42 -3.77 35.55 9.13
CA SER A 42 -4.96 36.42 8.98
C SER A 42 -6.05 36.10 10.01
N LYS A 43 -6.11 34.82 10.41
CA LYS A 43 -6.82 34.24 11.56
C LYS A 43 -6.52 34.88 12.91
N GLY A 44 -5.30 35.37 13.06
CA GLY A 44 -4.68 35.59 14.37
C GLY A 44 -4.42 34.27 15.12
N TRP A 45 -4.39 33.13 14.43
CA TRP A 45 -4.01 31.86 15.04
C TRP A 45 -2.50 31.75 15.16
N GLU A 46 -2.05 31.12 16.23
CA GLU A 46 -0.63 30.76 16.37
C GLU A 46 -0.30 29.68 15.33
N VAL A 47 0.73 29.91 14.52
CA VAL A 47 1.10 29.01 13.44
C VAL A 47 2.61 28.90 13.27
N ILE A 48 3.07 27.69 13.00
CA ILE A 48 4.45 27.35 12.64
C ILE A 48 4.41 26.66 11.28
N GLN A 49 5.33 27.05 10.39
CA GLN A 49 5.70 26.30 9.21
C GLN A 49 7.12 25.78 9.45
N ASP A 50 7.33 24.47 9.42
CA ASP A 50 8.65 23.88 9.65
C ASP A 50 9.50 23.83 8.37
N GLU A 51 10.71 23.28 8.48
CA GLU A 51 11.65 23.17 7.35
C GLU A 51 11.17 22.22 6.25
N HIS A 52 10.23 21.32 6.56
CA HIS A 52 9.62 20.37 5.63
C HIS A 52 8.24 20.83 5.13
N LEU A 53 7.91 22.12 5.36
CA LEU A 53 6.67 22.77 4.96
C LEU A 53 5.41 22.21 5.65
N ASN A 54 5.56 21.42 6.73
CA ASN A 54 4.43 21.04 7.56
C ASN A 54 3.86 22.29 8.25
N ILE A 55 2.54 22.32 8.45
CA ILE A 55 1.85 23.42 9.13
C ILE A 55 1.33 22.95 10.48
N ILE A 56 1.70 23.68 11.53
CA ILE A 56 1.24 23.44 12.90
C ILE A 56 0.49 24.67 13.37
N ILE A 57 -0.82 24.54 13.61
CA ILE A 57 -1.68 25.63 14.11
C ILE A 57 -2.13 25.31 15.53
N ARG A 58 -2.10 26.28 16.45
CA ARG A 58 -2.56 26.09 17.82
C ARG A 58 -3.78 26.96 18.12
N LYS A 59 -4.74 26.39 18.86
CA LYS A 59 -5.90 27.10 19.40
C LYS A 59 -6.06 26.78 20.90
N PRO A 60 -6.17 27.79 21.77
CA PRO A 60 -6.33 27.56 23.21
C PRO A 60 -7.66 26.88 23.52
N ALA A 61 -7.76 26.22 24.67
CA ALA A 61 -9.00 25.61 25.12
C ALA A 61 -10.12 26.64 25.26
N THR A 62 -11.34 26.23 24.95
CA THR A 62 -12.52 27.03 25.31
C THR A 62 -12.79 26.96 26.81
N LYS A 63 -13.56 27.92 27.33
CA LYS A 63 -13.95 27.97 28.74
C LYS A 63 -14.58 26.63 29.19
N GLY A 64 -14.08 26.06 30.28
CA GLY A 64 -14.52 24.77 30.83
C GLY A 64 -13.70 23.56 30.36
N TYR A 65 -12.76 23.75 29.44
CA TYR A 65 -11.89 22.68 28.90
C TYR A 65 -10.39 22.94 29.16
N GLU A 66 -10.05 23.89 30.03
CA GLU A 66 -8.66 24.28 30.31
C GLU A 66 -7.82 23.14 30.88
N ASP A 67 -8.43 22.25 31.69
CA ASP A 67 -7.79 21.07 32.29
C ASP A 67 -7.90 19.81 31.42
N ALA A 68 -8.60 19.89 30.28
CA ALA A 68 -8.74 18.76 29.37
C ALA A 68 -7.43 18.52 28.59
N PRO A 69 -7.06 17.25 28.32
CA PRO A 69 -5.84 16.97 27.57
C PRO A 69 -5.85 17.60 26.17
N THR A 70 -4.73 18.20 25.77
CA THR A 70 -4.55 18.74 24.43
C THR A 70 -4.75 17.65 23.38
N VAL A 71 -5.49 17.97 22.31
CA VAL A 71 -5.82 17.06 21.21
C VAL A 71 -5.23 17.60 19.90
N MET A 72 -4.59 16.72 19.16
CA MET A 72 -4.13 16.97 17.80
C MET A 72 -5.15 16.48 16.78
N LEU A 73 -5.48 17.33 15.80
CA LEU A 73 -6.11 16.91 14.55
C LEU A 73 -5.02 16.86 13.48
N GLN A 74 -4.93 15.75 12.74
CA GLN A 74 -3.92 15.59 11.70
C GLN A 74 -4.53 15.13 10.38
N GLY A 75 -4.06 15.75 9.30
CA GLY A 75 -4.26 15.34 7.91
C GLY A 75 -3.07 15.76 7.06
N HIS A 76 -3.08 15.45 5.76
CA HIS A 76 -2.03 15.88 4.81
C HIS A 76 -2.56 16.87 3.77
N MET A 77 -1.68 17.75 3.28
CA MET A 77 -2.07 18.83 2.35
C MET A 77 -1.88 18.46 0.88
N ASP A 78 -1.02 17.49 0.58
CA ASP A 78 -0.76 17.07 -0.78
C ASP A 78 -1.91 16.23 -1.35
N MET A 79 -1.80 15.88 -2.63
CA MET A 79 -2.73 14.98 -3.30
C MET A 79 -2.04 14.26 -4.45
N VAL A 80 -2.53 13.06 -4.74
CA VAL A 80 -2.24 12.40 -6.02
C VAL A 80 -2.78 13.24 -7.18
N CYS A 81 -1.93 13.51 -8.16
CA CYS A 81 -2.26 14.28 -9.36
C CYS A 81 -2.34 13.38 -10.60
N GLU A 82 -3.54 12.85 -10.86
CA GLU A 82 -3.82 12.01 -12.03
C GLU A 82 -4.96 12.60 -12.86
N LYS A 83 -4.86 12.51 -14.19
CA LYS A 83 -5.86 13.05 -15.12
C LYS A 83 -6.20 12.05 -16.22
N ASN A 84 -7.40 12.16 -16.76
CA ASN A 84 -7.80 11.33 -17.88
C ASN A 84 -6.95 11.63 -19.13
N GLU A 85 -6.82 10.63 -19.99
CA GLU A 85 -6.11 10.79 -21.27
C GLU A 85 -6.75 11.91 -22.11
N GLY A 86 -5.93 12.78 -22.68
CA GLY A 86 -6.40 13.91 -23.51
C GLY A 86 -6.86 15.15 -22.73
N VAL A 87 -6.79 15.16 -21.39
CA VAL A 87 -7.11 16.34 -20.57
C VAL A 87 -5.92 17.30 -20.49
N ASP A 88 -6.15 18.55 -20.88
CA ASP A 88 -5.20 19.65 -20.67
C ASP A 88 -5.39 20.27 -19.28
N HIS A 89 -4.47 19.93 -18.38
CA HIS A 89 -4.43 20.38 -16.98
C HIS A 89 -2.98 20.28 -16.50
N ASP A 90 -2.45 21.38 -15.99
CA ASP A 90 -1.13 21.50 -15.39
C ASP A 90 -1.26 21.60 -13.87
N PHE A 91 -1.09 20.47 -13.17
CA PHE A 91 -1.19 20.38 -11.71
C PHE A 91 -0.19 21.25 -10.94
N SER A 92 0.78 21.90 -11.59
CA SER A 92 1.67 22.86 -10.94
C SER A 92 1.08 24.28 -10.84
N LYS A 93 0.00 24.55 -11.58
CA LYS A 93 -0.56 25.90 -11.76
C LYS A 93 -2.08 25.94 -11.71
N ASP A 94 -2.74 24.94 -12.27
CA ASP A 94 -4.17 24.95 -12.48
C ASP A 94 -4.93 24.49 -11.23
N PRO A 95 -6.02 25.17 -10.87
CA PRO A 95 -6.90 24.73 -9.78
C PRO A 95 -7.71 23.49 -10.17
N ILE A 96 -8.09 22.68 -9.18
CA ILE A 96 -9.02 21.56 -9.38
C ILE A 96 -10.43 22.12 -9.64
N LYS A 97 -10.98 21.80 -10.81
CA LYS A 97 -12.34 22.18 -11.19
C LYS A 97 -13.33 21.21 -10.56
N LEU A 98 -14.01 21.65 -9.52
CA LEU A 98 -15.01 20.85 -8.81
C LEU A 98 -16.31 20.74 -9.61
N ARG A 99 -17.00 19.61 -9.47
CA ARG A 99 -18.37 19.38 -9.95
C ARG A 99 -19.14 18.51 -8.96
N VAL A 100 -20.46 18.66 -8.92
CA VAL A 100 -21.35 17.82 -8.11
C VAL A 100 -22.25 17.01 -9.04
N ILE A 101 -22.26 15.69 -8.89
CA ILE A 101 -23.09 14.77 -9.69
C ILE A 101 -23.72 13.77 -8.72
N ASP A 102 -25.06 13.67 -8.76
CA ASP A 102 -25.82 12.70 -7.96
C ASP A 102 -25.43 12.66 -6.47
N GLY A 103 -25.26 13.85 -5.88
CA GLY A 103 -24.89 14.00 -4.46
C GLY A 103 -23.41 13.74 -4.13
N HIS A 104 -22.58 13.45 -5.13
CA HIS A 104 -21.15 13.21 -4.96
C HIS A 104 -20.34 14.38 -5.56
N ILE A 105 -19.21 14.69 -4.94
CA ILE A 105 -18.28 15.72 -5.40
C ILE A 105 -17.17 15.06 -6.21
N TYR A 106 -16.78 15.67 -7.33
CA TYR A 106 -15.73 15.16 -8.20
C TYR A 106 -14.79 16.28 -8.64
N GLY A 107 -13.53 15.90 -8.92
CA GLY A 107 -12.66 16.65 -9.81
C GLY A 107 -13.14 16.46 -11.25
N THR A 108 -13.11 17.50 -12.07
CA THR A 108 -13.52 17.41 -13.47
C THR A 108 -12.35 16.83 -14.28
N ASP A 109 -12.49 15.55 -14.65
CA ASP A 109 -11.53 14.77 -15.44
C ASP A 109 -10.12 14.64 -14.84
N THR A 110 -10.05 14.85 -13.52
CA THR A 110 -8.84 14.82 -12.70
C THR A 110 -9.15 14.22 -11.33
N THR A 111 -8.14 13.82 -10.58
CA THR A 111 -8.27 13.49 -9.15
C THR A 111 -8.86 14.67 -8.38
N LEU A 112 -9.71 14.38 -7.40
CA LEU A 112 -10.37 15.40 -6.60
C LEU A 112 -9.46 15.96 -5.50
N GLY A 113 -8.58 15.12 -4.95
CA GLY A 113 -7.83 15.44 -3.73
C GLY A 113 -8.72 15.54 -2.50
N ALA A 114 -9.84 14.80 -2.48
CA ALA A 114 -10.65 14.67 -1.25
C ALA A 114 -9.81 14.07 -0.12
N ASP A 115 -8.98 13.10 -0.48
CA ASP A 115 -7.87 12.66 0.34
C ASP A 115 -6.63 13.58 0.15
N ASN A 116 -6.07 14.23 1.17
CA ASN A 116 -6.66 14.46 2.50
C ASN A 116 -7.20 15.89 2.68
N GLY A 117 -7.57 16.52 1.55
CA GLY A 117 -8.12 17.87 1.54
C GLY A 117 -9.40 18.04 2.39
N ILE A 118 -10.24 17.01 2.52
CA ILE A 118 -11.42 17.05 3.38
C ILE A 118 -11.03 17.11 4.86
N ALA A 119 -9.99 16.39 5.29
CA ALA A 119 -9.49 16.49 6.66
C ALA A 119 -8.93 17.88 6.98
N VAL A 120 -8.13 18.44 6.06
CA VAL A 120 -7.62 19.81 6.17
C VAL A 120 -8.79 20.79 6.31
N ALA A 121 -9.82 20.64 5.49
CA ALA A 121 -11.02 21.48 5.56
C ALA A 121 -11.81 21.30 6.86
N MET A 122 -11.92 20.09 7.40
CA MET A 122 -12.51 19.82 8.71
C MET A 122 -11.73 20.49 9.83
N ALA A 123 -10.40 20.35 9.85
CA ALA A 123 -9.54 20.95 10.85
C ALA A 123 -9.62 22.49 10.84
N LEU A 124 -9.57 23.10 9.65
CA LEU A 124 -9.77 24.55 9.49
C LEU A 124 -11.16 25.00 9.94
N SER A 125 -12.20 24.21 9.65
CA SER A 125 -13.58 24.49 10.10
C SER A 125 -13.69 24.45 11.63
N VAL A 126 -13.01 23.52 12.30
CA VAL A 126 -12.98 23.44 13.77
C VAL A 126 -12.23 24.65 14.36
N LEU A 127 -11.06 24.99 13.81
CA LEU A 127 -10.30 26.18 14.22
C LEU A 127 -11.13 27.46 14.09
N ASP A 128 -11.91 27.59 13.02
CA ASP A 128 -12.77 28.73 12.72
C ASP A 128 -14.17 28.66 13.35
N SER A 129 -14.41 27.76 14.30
CA SER A 129 -15.70 27.59 14.96
C SER A 129 -15.71 28.09 16.42
N ASP A 130 -16.91 28.28 16.95
CA ASP A 130 -17.18 28.52 18.37
C ASP A 130 -17.51 27.21 19.13
N LEU A 131 -17.15 26.05 18.57
CA LEU A 131 -17.35 24.76 19.23
C LEU A 131 -16.54 24.71 20.53
N GLU A 132 -17.09 24.07 21.55
CA GLU A 132 -16.35 23.77 22.77
C GLU A 132 -15.29 22.70 22.50
N HIS A 133 -14.05 22.96 22.93
CA HIS A 133 -12.93 22.07 22.69
C HIS A 133 -11.79 22.24 23.73
N PRO A 134 -10.99 21.18 23.97
CA PRO A 134 -9.72 21.29 24.69
C PRO A 134 -8.73 22.17 23.93
N SER A 135 -7.52 22.37 24.46
CA SER A 135 -6.46 22.96 23.64
C SER A 135 -6.24 22.09 22.40
N LEU A 136 -6.23 22.73 21.23
CA LEU A 136 -6.07 22.04 19.95
C LEU A 136 -4.71 22.36 19.33
N GLU A 137 -4.08 21.33 18.79
CA GLU A 137 -3.01 21.44 17.80
C GLU A 137 -3.54 20.86 16.48
N VAL A 138 -3.36 21.57 15.37
CA VAL A 138 -3.66 21.05 14.04
C VAL A 138 -2.34 20.87 13.31
N LEU A 139 -2.04 19.63 12.93
CA LEU A 139 -0.87 19.28 12.16
C LEU A 139 -1.30 18.95 10.73
N ILE A 140 -0.74 19.64 9.75
CA ILE A 140 -0.97 19.38 8.33
C ILE A 140 0.37 19.02 7.70
N THR A 141 0.53 17.75 7.32
CA THR A 141 1.79 17.20 6.81
C THR A 141 1.93 17.32 5.30
N THR A 142 3.17 17.23 4.81
CA THR A 142 3.52 17.17 3.38
C THR A 142 3.91 15.76 2.92
N ASP A 143 3.79 15.54 1.61
CA ASP A 143 4.34 14.41 0.85
C ASP A 143 3.89 13.02 1.33
N GLU A 144 2.64 12.85 1.77
CA GLU A 144 2.12 11.54 2.20
C GLU A 144 2.15 10.53 1.04
N GLU A 145 1.69 10.95 -0.13
CA GLU A 145 1.34 10.04 -1.24
C GLU A 145 2.57 9.44 -1.97
N LYS A 146 3.77 9.97 -1.69
CA LYS A 146 5.03 9.52 -2.33
C LYS A 146 6.03 8.97 -1.33
N GLY A 147 6.23 9.64 -0.19
CA GLY A 147 7.36 9.31 0.69
C GLY A 147 7.15 9.55 2.18
N MET A 148 6.03 10.14 2.57
CA MET A 148 5.71 10.59 3.93
C MET A 148 6.83 11.48 4.53
N THR A 149 7.54 12.25 3.70
CA THR A 149 8.75 12.96 4.14
C THR A 149 8.44 14.07 5.15
N GLY A 150 7.27 14.70 5.05
CA GLY A 150 6.79 15.65 6.05
C GLY A 150 6.67 15.01 7.42
N ALA A 151 5.96 13.88 7.52
CA ALA A 151 5.73 13.18 8.78
C ALA A 151 7.04 12.58 9.36
N ALA A 152 7.91 12.03 8.52
CA ALA A 152 9.16 11.39 8.94
C ALA A 152 10.16 12.36 9.59
N ASN A 153 10.10 13.65 9.27
CA ASN A 153 11.05 14.67 9.74
C ASN A 153 10.46 15.68 10.74
N LEU A 154 9.27 15.40 11.30
CA LEU A 154 8.66 16.26 12.31
C LEU A 154 9.48 16.30 13.61
N ASP A 155 9.69 17.50 14.15
CA ASP A 155 10.19 17.68 15.50
C ASP A 155 9.06 17.48 16.53
N GLY A 156 9.06 16.29 17.13
CA GLY A 156 8.09 15.92 18.16
C GLY A 156 8.07 16.84 19.39
N SER A 157 9.16 17.59 19.65
CA SER A 157 9.23 18.52 20.78
C SER A 157 8.30 19.74 20.65
N LEU A 158 7.78 19.99 19.44
CA LEU A 158 6.83 21.05 19.16
C LEU A 158 5.43 20.75 19.68
N PHE A 159 5.11 19.51 20.06
CA PHE A 159 3.73 19.12 20.39
C PHE A 159 3.52 18.94 21.89
N LYS A 160 2.34 19.37 22.35
CA LYS A 160 1.85 19.13 23.71
C LYS A 160 0.66 18.17 23.73
N SER A 161 0.15 17.82 22.56
CA SER A 161 -1.00 16.93 22.39
C SER A 161 -0.77 15.57 23.02
N LYS A 162 -1.74 15.16 23.84
CA LYS A 162 -1.78 13.83 24.44
C LYS A 162 -2.46 12.82 23.52
N TYR A 163 -3.35 13.30 22.66
CA TYR A 163 -4.13 12.48 21.74
C TYR A 163 -3.99 13.01 20.32
N LEU A 164 -3.97 12.11 19.35
CA LEU A 164 -3.93 12.43 17.92
C LEU A 164 -5.11 11.74 17.24
N LEU A 165 -5.86 12.53 16.48
CA LEU A 165 -6.91 12.09 15.57
C LEU A 165 -6.39 12.32 14.14
N ASN A 166 -5.91 11.25 13.51
CA ASN A 166 -5.60 11.23 12.09
C ASN A 166 -6.94 11.05 11.34
N ILE A 167 -7.17 11.85 10.31
CA ILE A 167 -8.43 11.91 9.56
C ILE A 167 -8.18 11.43 8.12
N ASP A 168 -7.38 10.38 7.98
CA ASP A 168 -6.89 9.82 6.71
C ASP A 168 -7.52 8.46 6.39
N SER A 169 -8.60 8.12 7.11
CA SER A 169 -9.40 6.94 6.82
C SER A 169 -10.46 7.28 5.77
N GLU A 170 -10.52 6.50 4.71
CA GLU A 170 -11.44 6.73 3.58
C GLU A 170 -12.81 6.06 3.73
N GLU A 171 -13.02 5.25 4.79
CA GLU A 171 -14.27 4.52 4.99
C GLU A 171 -15.06 5.06 6.19
N GLU A 172 -16.30 5.49 5.93
CA GLU A 172 -17.22 5.99 6.95
C GLU A 172 -17.60 4.89 7.94
N GLY A 173 -17.56 5.22 9.23
CA GLY A 173 -17.84 4.26 10.29
C GLY A 173 -16.73 3.25 10.55
N VAL A 174 -15.53 3.42 9.97
CA VAL A 174 -14.35 2.60 10.26
C VAL A 174 -13.32 3.41 11.04
N PHE A 175 -12.94 2.91 12.22
CA PHE A 175 -11.86 3.51 13.04
C PHE A 175 -10.58 2.69 12.98
N THR A 176 -9.62 3.16 12.21
CA THR A 176 -8.29 2.57 12.09
C THR A 176 -7.48 2.80 13.37
N SER A 177 -7.19 1.72 14.10
CA SER A 177 -6.52 1.77 15.41
C SER A 177 -5.08 1.24 15.40
N GLY A 178 -4.56 0.94 14.22
CA GLY A 178 -3.21 0.46 13.97
C GLY A 178 -3.00 0.29 12.46
N CYS A 179 -1.76 0.19 12.04
CA CYS A 179 -1.41 -0.09 10.65
C CYS A 179 -0.15 -0.95 10.60
N ALA A 180 0.00 -1.71 9.52
CA ALA A 180 1.22 -2.47 9.31
C ALA A 180 2.32 -1.55 8.78
N GLY A 181 3.52 -1.68 9.36
CA GLY A 181 4.74 -1.24 8.72
C GLY A 181 5.13 -2.22 7.63
N GLY A 182 6.19 -1.90 6.91
CA GLY A 182 6.66 -2.75 5.83
C GLY A 182 8.10 -2.50 5.46
N SER A 183 8.62 -3.41 4.65
CA SER A 183 9.96 -3.32 4.09
C SER A 183 10.00 -4.07 2.77
N GLU A 184 11.17 -4.10 2.15
CA GLU A 184 11.45 -4.85 0.93
C GLU A 184 12.65 -5.75 1.17
N ILE A 185 12.58 -6.97 0.64
CA ILE A 185 13.74 -7.87 0.59
C ILE A 185 13.78 -8.56 -0.76
N ASP A 186 14.76 -8.18 -1.55
CA ASP A 186 14.87 -8.61 -2.93
C ASP A 186 16.02 -9.60 -3.05
N PHE A 187 15.83 -10.61 -3.89
CA PHE A 187 16.86 -11.60 -4.18
C PHE A 187 17.28 -11.47 -5.64
N LYS A 188 18.57 -11.66 -5.88
CA LYS A 188 19.18 -11.46 -7.20
C LYS A 188 20.08 -12.65 -7.55
N ILE A 189 19.76 -13.34 -8.62
CA ILE A 189 20.47 -14.54 -9.08
C ILE A 189 21.16 -14.23 -10.41
N PRO A 190 22.50 -14.25 -10.48
CA PRO A 190 23.24 -14.14 -11.75
C PRO A 190 22.94 -15.32 -12.67
N LEU A 191 22.69 -15.04 -13.95
CA LEU A 191 22.37 -16.06 -14.93
C LEU A 191 23.61 -16.76 -15.46
N ARG A 192 23.50 -18.08 -15.60
CA ARG A 192 24.45 -18.93 -16.32
C ARG A 192 23.66 -19.93 -17.14
N TYR A 193 24.09 -20.13 -18.38
CA TYR A 193 23.39 -20.93 -19.37
C TYR A 193 24.18 -22.18 -19.71
N LYS A 194 23.46 -23.24 -20.06
CA LYS A 194 24.06 -24.45 -20.65
C LYS A 194 24.57 -24.15 -22.05
N ASN A 195 25.50 -24.97 -22.52
CA ASN A 195 26.07 -24.86 -23.87
C ASN A 195 25.24 -25.58 -24.96
N THR A 196 24.12 -26.19 -24.60
CA THR A 196 23.26 -26.95 -25.51
C THR A 196 21.89 -26.29 -25.60
N LYS A 197 21.39 -26.12 -26.83
CA LYS A 197 20.04 -25.62 -27.04
C LYS A 197 19.00 -26.73 -26.85
N GLY A 198 17.80 -26.31 -26.47
CA GLY A 198 16.59 -27.14 -26.48
C GLY A 198 15.42 -26.37 -27.09
N LYS A 199 14.40 -27.11 -27.52
CA LYS A 199 13.16 -26.52 -28.04
C LYS A 199 12.42 -25.79 -26.92
N ALA A 200 12.02 -24.55 -27.18
CA ALA A 200 11.45 -23.66 -26.18
C ALA A 200 9.92 -23.79 -26.10
N TYR A 201 9.42 -23.82 -24.86
CA TYR A 201 8.01 -23.80 -24.52
C TYR A 201 7.75 -22.77 -23.42
N ARG A 202 6.54 -22.22 -23.38
CA ARG A 202 6.10 -21.34 -22.29
C ARG A 202 5.05 -22.03 -21.44
N ILE A 203 5.30 -22.15 -20.15
CA ILE A 203 4.27 -22.46 -19.14
C ILE A 203 3.70 -21.15 -18.63
N SER A 204 2.38 -21.00 -18.68
CA SER A 204 1.68 -19.81 -18.19
C SER A 204 0.66 -20.19 -17.12
N VAL A 205 0.77 -19.60 -15.93
CA VAL A 205 -0.29 -19.62 -14.90
C VAL A 205 -1.13 -18.36 -15.08
N LYS A 206 -2.44 -18.53 -15.32
CA LYS A 206 -3.37 -17.43 -15.60
C LYS A 206 -4.68 -17.57 -14.85
N GLY A 207 -5.47 -16.49 -14.82
CA GLY A 207 -6.85 -16.51 -14.34
C GLY A 207 -7.01 -16.35 -12.83
N LEU A 208 -5.97 -15.90 -12.11
CA LEU A 208 -6.09 -15.49 -10.72
C LEU A 208 -6.65 -14.06 -10.60
N SER A 209 -7.32 -13.79 -9.49
CA SER A 209 -8.01 -12.53 -9.22
C SER A 209 -7.06 -11.40 -8.81
N GLY A 210 -5.96 -11.74 -8.14
CA GLY A 210 -5.00 -10.75 -7.60
C GLY A 210 -5.65 -9.86 -6.56
N GLY A 211 -4.99 -8.75 -6.22
CA GLY A 211 -5.49 -7.83 -5.20
C GLY A 211 -4.36 -7.06 -4.53
N HIS A 212 -4.71 -6.19 -3.59
CA HIS A 212 -3.72 -5.46 -2.81
C HIS A 212 -3.08 -6.36 -1.75
N SER A 213 -1.75 -6.47 -1.73
CA SER A 213 -0.99 -7.38 -0.84
C SER A 213 -1.07 -7.06 0.66
N GLY A 214 -1.60 -5.89 1.04
CA GLY A 214 -1.98 -5.55 2.42
C GLY A 214 -3.44 -5.89 2.68
N VAL A 215 -4.33 -4.97 2.29
CA VAL A 215 -5.79 -5.09 2.44
C VAL A 215 -6.37 -6.45 2.04
N ASP A 216 -6.00 -7.05 0.91
CA ASP A 216 -6.60 -8.31 0.46
C ASP A 216 -5.88 -9.58 0.94
N ILE A 217 -4.77 -9.48 1.68
CA ILE A 217 -3.93 -10.65 1.98
C ILE A 217 -4.65 -11.70 2.84
N HIS A 218 -5.57 -11.25 3.69
CA HIS A 218 -6.40 -12.09 4.54
C HIS A 218 -7.40 -12.95 3.74
N LYS A 219 -7.67 -12.60 2.47
CA LYS A 219 -8.58 -13.33 1.57
C LYS A 219 -7.93 -14.59 0.99
N GLU A 220 -6.66 -14.85 1.31
CA GLU A 220 -5.91 -16.06 0.94
C GLU A 220 -6.01 -16.40 -0.56
N LYS A 221 -5.95 -15.35 -1.40
CA LYS A 221 -5.97 -15.45 -2.85
C LYS A 221 -4.72 -16.17 -3.36
N GLY A 222 -4.84 -16.91 -4.47
CA GLY A 222 -3.69 -17.58 -5.08
C GLY A 222 -2.61 -16.61 -5.56
N ASN A 223 -1.34 -16.93 -5.29
CA ASN A 223 -0.18 -16.19 -5.78
C ASN A 223 0.42 -16.94 -7.00
N ALA A 224 0.38 -16.32 -8.18
CA ALA A 224 0.83 -16.94 -9.44
C ALA A 224 2.29 -17.40 -9.40
N ASN A 225 3.17 -16.60 -8.78
CA ASN A 225 4.61 -16.90 -8.67
C ASN A 225 4.83 -18.19 -7.87
N LYS A 226 4.18 -18.31 -6.70
CA LYS A 226 4.23 -19.52 -5.85
C LYS A 226 3.68 -20.75 -6.57
N ILE A 227 2.58 -20.60 -7.29
CA ILE A 227 1.96 -21.70 -8.04
C ILE A 227 2.89 -22.19 -9.15
N LEU A 228 3.46 -21.26 -9.92
CA LEU A 228 4.42 -21.59 -10.98
C LEU A 228 5.66 -22.32 -10.41
N GLY A 229 6.18 -21.87 -9.26
CA GLY A 229 7.28 -22.55 -8.58
C GLY A 229 6.97 -23.99 -8.16
N ARG A 230 5.75 -24.26 -7.68
CA ARG A 230 5.29 -25.62 -7.34
C ARG A 230 5.25 -26.53 -8.57
N ILE A 231 4.70 -26.02 -9.68
CA ILE A 231 4.60 -26.76 -10.94
C ILE A 231 5.99 -27.08 -11.47
N LEU A 232 6.88 -26.08 -11.55
CA LEU A 232 8.23 -26.25 -12.07
C LEU A 232 9.08 -27.19 -11.22
N TYR A 233 8.87 -27.22 -9.90
CA TYR A 233 9.55 -28.16 -9.01
C TYR A 233 9.16 -29.62 -9.31
N ASP A 234 7.88 -29.91 -9.56
CA ASP A 234 7.42 -31.25 -9.95
C ASP A 234 7.86 -31.67 -11.37
N LEU A 235 8.22 -30.69 -12.20
CA LEU A 235 8.72 -30.87 -13.56
C LEU A 235 10.25 -30.89 -13.66
N MET A 236 10.98 -30.62 -12.58
CA MET A 236 12.40 -30.24 -12.62
C MET A 236 13.32 -31.28 -13.27
N ASP A 237 12.97 -32.57 -13.23
CA ASP A 237 13.73 -33.64 -13.88
C ASP A 237 13.49 -33.75 -15.41
N TYR A 238 12.45 -33.10 -15.92
CA TYR A 238 11.98 -33.23 -17.30
C TYR A 238 12.13 -31.94 -18.12
N VAL A 239 12.40 -30.82 -17.45
CA VAL A 239 12.47 -29.49 -18.06
C VAL A 239 13.68 -28.73 -17.54
N ASP A 240 14.19 -27.82 -18.36
CA ASP A 240 15.18 -26.83 -17.93
C ASP A 240 14.62 -25.42 -18.08
N LEU A 241 14.84 -24.57 -17.07
CA LEU A 241 14.38 -23.18 -17.07
C LEU A 241 15.20 -22.30 -18.00
N VAL A 242 14.56 -21.40 -18.75
CA VAL A 242 15.21 -20.39 -19.61
C VAL A 242 15.04 -19.01 -19.01
N SER A 243 13.81 -18.65 -18.66
CA SER A 243 13.45 -17.39 -18.00
C SER A 243 12.16 -17.55 -17.21
N ILE A 244 11.92 -16.64 -16.27
CA ILE A 244 10.71 -16.60 -15.45
C ILE A 244 10.31 -15.16 -15.14
N ASP A 245 9.03 -14.85 -15.34
CA ASP A 245 8.47 -13.53 -15.11
C ASP A 245 7.07 -13.66 -14.52
N GLY A 246 6.73 -12.85 -13.53
CA GLY A 246 5.40 -12.91 -12.95
C GLY A 246 5.09 -11.75 -12.01
N GLY A 247 3.82 -11.37 -11.99
CA GLY A 247 3.37 -10.16 -11.30
C GLY A 247 3.79 -8.86 -11.99
N SER A 248 3.32 -7.73 -11.44
CA SER A 248 3.50 -6.40 -12.04
C SER A 248 3.93 -5.33 -11.04
N LYS A 249 3.50 -5.42 -9.78
CA LYS A 249 3.87 -4.51 -8.69
C LYS A 249 4.12 -5.31 -7.42
N THR A 250 5.09 -4.89 -6.61
CA THR A 250 5.47 -5.57 -5.37
C THR A 250 4.34 -5.59 -4.34
N ASN A 251 3.52 -4.54 -4.32
CA ASN A 251 2.35 -4.42 -3.46
C ASN A 251 1.08 -5.10 -4.02
N ALA A 252 1.14 -5.79 -5.16
CA ALA A 252 0.01 -6.51 -5.74
C ALA A 252 0.20 -8.04 -5.67
N ILE A 253 -0.85 -8.77 -5.33
CA ILE A 253 -0.87 -10.24 -5.40
C ILE A 253 -0.83 -10.64 -6.88
N PRO A 254 0.18 -11.40 -7.34
CA PRO A 254 0.40 -11.65 -8.76
C PRO A 254 -0.68 -12.56 -9.34
N ARG A 255 -1.27 -12.09 -10.45
CA ARG A 255 -2.36 -12.77 -11.17
C ARG A 255 -1.89 -13.76 -12.20
N GLU A 256 -0.72 -13.49 -12.76
CA GLU A 256 -0.14 -14.23 -13.86
C GLU A 256 1.35 -14.39 -13.62
N ALA A 257 1.86 -15.54 -14.03
CA ALA A 257 3.29 -15.85 -14.04
C ALA A 257 3.58 -16.77 -15.23
N ASN A 258 4.74 -16.59 -15.85
CA ASN A 258 5.18 -17.30 -17.02
C ASN A 258 6.61 -17.80 -16.81
N ALA A 259 6.89 -19.01 -17.29
CA ALA A 259 8.25 -19.50 -17.43
C ALA A 259 8.48 -19.98 -18.86
N VAL A 260 9.60 -19.58 -19.44
CA VAL A 260 10.12 -20.21 -20.65
C VAL A 260 11.00 -21.36 -20.22
N ILE A 261 10.78 -22.53 -20.80
CA ILE A 261 11.47 -23.77 -20.48
C ILE A 261 11.88 -24.49 -21.76
N THR A 262 12.87 -25.37 -21.66
CA THR A 262 13.10 -26.43 -22.64
C THR A 262 12.63 -27.76 -22.06
N ILE A 263 12.14 -28.66 -22.90
CA ILE A 263 11.53 -29.92 -22.46
C ILE A 263 12.31 -31.10 -23.03
N ASN A 264 12.79 -31.97 -22.14
CA ASN A 264 13.52 -33.18 -22.50
C ASN A 264 12.58 -34.38 -22.72
N ASN A 265 11.41 -34.38 -22.07
CA ASN A 265 10.36 -35.38 -22.27
C ASN A 265 8.97 -34.71 -22.32
N PHE A 266 8.44 -34.51 -23.53
CA PHE A 266 7.21 -33.76 -23.75
C PHE A 266 5.97 -34.46 -23.16
N ASP A 267 5.84 -35.77 -23.37
CA ASP A 267 4.65 -36.51 -22.95
C ASP A 267 4.49 -36.48 -21.42
N ILE A 268 5.57 -36.69 -20.67
CA ILE A 268 5.55 -36.64 -19.20
C ILE A 268 5.27 -35.21 -18.70
N ALA A 269 5.91 -34.20 -19.31
CA ALA A 269 5.69 -32.82 -18.90
C ALA A 269 4.24 -32.38 -19.13
N ASN A 270 3.67 -32.75 -20.28
CA ASN A 270 2.28 -32.44 -20.61
C ASN A 270 1.28 -33.15 -19.68
N GLU A 271 1.49 -34.44 -19.40
CA GLU A 271 0.66 -35.21 -18.45
C GLU A 271 0.66 -34.56 -17.05
N LYS A 272 1.83 -34.17 -16.56
CA LYS A 272 1.97 -33.48 -15.26
C LYS A 272 1.26 -32.13 -15.25
N ILE A 273 1.35 -31.33 -16.32
CA ILE A 273 0.66 -30.04 -16.42
C ILE A 273 -0.86 -30.22 -16.39
N GLU A 274 -1.40 -31.21 -17.11
CA GLU A 274 -2.83 -31.55 -17.05
C GLU A 274 -3.27 -31.96 -15.64
N LYS A 275 -2.45 -32.76 -14.95
CA LYS A 275 -2.67 -33.12 -13.55
C LYS A 275 -2.68 -31.88 -12.63
N TRP A 276 -1.75 -30.95 -12.83
CA TRP A 276 -1.69 -29.70 -12.06
C TRP A 276 -2.93 -28.82 -12.27
N ASN A 277 -3.48 -28.75 -13.48
CA ASN A 277 -4.76 -28.08 -13.72
C ASN A 277 -5.88 -28.66 -12.85
N GLY A 278 -5.95 -29.99 -12.71
CA GLY A 278 -6.92 -30.65 -11.82
C GLY A 278 -6.70 -30.32 -10.34
N ILE A 279 -5.44 -30.40 -9.88
CA ILE A 279 -5.06 -30.08 -8.49
C ILE A 279 -5.46 -28.64 -8.13
N LEU A 280 -5.08 -27.67 -8.97
CA LEU A 280 -5.30 -26.25 -8.70
C LEU A 280 -6.76 -25.86 -8.73
N LYS A 281 -7.56 -26.44 -9.64
CA LYS A 281 -9.01 -26.23 -9.67
C LYS A 281 -9.69 -26.69 -8.38
N ASN A 282 -9.18 -27.76 -7.75
CA ASN A 282 -9.68 -28.23 -6.47
C ASN A 282 -9.19 -27.36 -5.30
N GLU A 283 -7.88 -27.09 -5.22
CA GLU A 283 -7.28 -26.29 -4.13
C GLU A 283 -7.83 -24.86 -4.07
N LEU A 284 -8.12 -24.26 -5.24
CA LEU A 284 -8.55 -22.86 -5.36
C LEU A 284 -10.01 -22.71 -5.79
N ALA A 285 -10.84 -23.74 -5.60
CA ALA A 285 -12.23 -23.76 -6.07
C ALA A 285 -13.05 -22.55 -5.59
N PHE A 286 -12.80 -22.08 -4.37
CA PHE A 286 -13.53 -20.97 -3.75
C PHE A 286 -12.90 -19.60 -3.99
N THR A 287 -11.60 -19.52 -4.25
CA THR A 287 -10.87 -18.26 -4.35
C THR A 287 -10.57 -17.87 -5.81
N ASN A 288 -10.30 -18.85 -6.68
CA ASN A 288 -9.88 -18.64 -8.06
C ASN A 288 -10.36 -19.77 -9.01
N PRO A 289 -11.67 -19.90 -9.27
CA PRO A 289 -12.22 -20.97 -10.09
C PRO A 289 -11.77 -20.92 -11.57
N THR A 290 -11.27 -19.77 -12.03
CA THR A 290 -10.80 -19.54 -13.40
C THR A 290 -9.31 -19.86 -13.60
N ILE A 291 -8.63 -20.41 -12.61
CA ILE A 291 -7.20 -20.72 -12.73
C ILE A 291 -6.95 -21.73 -13.86
N SER A 292 -5.90 -21.49 -14.63
CA SER A 292 -5.43 -22.40 -15.68
C SER A 292 -3.91 -22.37 -15.81
N VAL A 293 -3.35 -23.51 -16.18
CA VAL A 293 -1.95 -23.69 -16.56
C VAL A 293 -1.91 -24.09 -18.02
N VAL A 294 -1.22 -23.30 -18.84
CA VAL A 294 -1.15 -23.50 -20.29
C VAL A 294 0.29 -23.72 -20.71
N LEU A 295 0.53 -24.76 -21.51
CA LEU A 295 1.80 -24.99 -22.19
C LEU A 295 1.68 -24.50 -23.64
N THR A 296 2.64 -23.71 -24.11
CA THR A 296 2.66 -23.18 -25.48
C THR A 296 4.02 -23.42 -26.13
N ASP A 297 4.02 -23.99 -27.34
CA ASP A 297 5.22 -24.13 -28.16
C ASP A 297 5.62 -22.76 -28.74
N LEU A 298 6.88 -22.36 -28.53
CA LEU A 298 7.40 -21.07 -29.03
C LEU A 298 8.02 -21.18 -30.42
N ASN A 299 8.13 -22.40 -30.96
CA ASN A 299 8.69 -22.69 -32.28
C ASN A 299 10.12 -22.12 -32.47
N GLU A 300 10.91 -22.12 -31.41
CA GLU A 300 12.29 -21.67 -31.40
C GLU A 300 13.17 -22.54 -30.49
N GLU A 301 14.49 -22.42 -30.64
CA GLU A 301 15.47 -23.08 -29.79
C GLU A 301 16.27 -22.06 -28.98
N THR A 302 16.49 -22.36 -27.71
CA THR A 302 17.15 -21.46 -26.77
C THR A 302 18.11 -22.21 -25.85
N PHE A 303 19.02 -21.48 -25.24
CA PHE A 303 19.92 -22.00 -24.21
C PHE A 303 19.20 -21.91 -22.85
N PRO A 304 18.94 -23.03 -22.17
CA PRO A 304 18.40 -22.99 -20.82
C PRO A 304 19.50 -22.65 -19.80
N LEU A 305 19.06 -22.25 -18.61
CA LEU A 305 19.90 -22.02 -17.44
C LEU A 305 20.54 -23.31 -16.96
N GLU A 306 21.71 -23.18 -16.31
CA GLU A 306 22.32 -24.29 -15.59
C GLU A 306 21.40 -24.81 -14.47
N ASN A 307 21.44 -26.11 -14.20
CA ASN A 307 20.59 -26.77 -13.19
C ASN A 307 20.75 -26.16 -11.79
N GLU A 308 21.96 -25.70 -11.45
CA GLU A 308 22.23 -25.01 -10.18
C GLU A 308 21.41 -23.70 -10.07
N ILE A 309 21.36 -22.92 -11.15
CA ILE A 309 20.60 -21.66 -11.20
C ILE A 309 19.10 -21.95 -11.12
N PHE A 310 18.61 -22.94 -11.87
CA PHE A 310 17.22 -23.36 -11.79
C PHE A 310 16.83 -23.81 -10.37
N GLY A 311 17.71 -24.58 -9.71
CA GLY A 311 17.54 -24.99 -8.31
C GLY A 311 17.42 -23.82 -7.34
N LYS A 312 18.27 -22.79 -7.48
CA LYS A 312 18.22 -21.58 -6.64
C LYS A 312 16.92 -20.79 -6.85
N VAL A 313 16.48 -20.64 -8.09
CA VAL A 313 15.21 -19.97 -8.43
C VAL A 313 14.05 -20.70 -7.75
N LEU A 314 13.95 -22.02 -7.91
CA LEU A 314 12.88 -22.81 -7.30
C LEU A 314 12.95 -22.83 -5.78
N ALA A 315 14.14 -22.90 -5.19
CA ALA A 315 14.32 -22.82 -3.75
C ALA A 315 13.76 -21.51 -3.20
N LEU A 316 14.10 -20.36 -3.78
CA LEU A 316 13.53 -19.08 -3.34
C LEU A 316 12.01 -19.05 -3.51
N ILE A 317 11.51 -19.33 -4.71
CA ILE A 317 10.07 -19.24 -4.99
C ILE A 317 9.31 -20.12 -4.00
N ASN A 318 9.76 -21.34 -3.72
CA ASN A 318 9.03 -22.28 -2.89
C ASN A 318 9.23 -22.06 -1.39
N LEU A 319 10.42 -21.62 -0.93
CA LEU A 319 10.74 -21.48 0.50
C LEU A 319 10.40 -20.10 1.06
N ILE A 320 10.33 -19.05 0.24
CA ILE A 320 9.85 -17.74 0.71
C ILE A 320 8.38 -17.88 1.16
N PRO A 321 8.04 -17.59 2.42
CA PRO A 321 6.67 -17.71 2.88
C PRO A 321 5.84 -16.54 2.35
N VAL A 322 4.61 -16.81 1.89
CA VAL A 322 3.72 -15.84 1.24
C VAL A 322 2.32 -15.99 1.83
N GLY A 323 1.59 -14.89 1.90
CA GLY A 323 0.26 -14.81 2.51
C GLY A 323 0.34 -14.32 3.95
N VAL A 324 -0.63 -14.73 4.76
CA VAL A 324 -0.66 -14.42 6.19
C VAL A 324 0.35 -15.28 6.93
N LEU A 325 1.25 -14.64 7.67
CA LEU A 325 2.27 -15.31 8.49
C LEU A 325 1.84 -15.42 9.95
N SER A 326 1.12 -14.40 10.45
CA SER A 326 0.51 -14.45 11.78
C SER A 326 -0.77 -13.61 11.85
N LYS A 327 -1.75 -14.07 12.63
CA LYS A 327 -2.97 -13.33 12.97
C LYS A 327 -3.04 -13.07 14.47
N SER A 328 -3.74 -12.02 14.86
CA SER A 328 -4.06 -11.78 16.26
C SER A 328 -5.01 -12.86 16.78
N THR A 329 -4.78 -13.30 18.02
CA THR A 329 -5.67 -14.24 18.71
C THR A 329 -6.83 -13.53 19.41
N ALA A 330 -6.82 -12.21 19.45
CA ALA A 330 -7.79 -11.40 20.21
C ALA A 330 -8.77 -10.63 19.32
N ILE A 331 -8.35 -10.28 18.10
CA ILE A 331 -9.13 -9.51 17.12
C ILE A 331 -8.88 -10.07 15.72
N ASP A 332 -9.80 -9.86 14.79
CA ASP A 332 -9.63 -10.26 13.40
C ASP A 332 -8.67 -9.30 12.68
N LEU A 333 -7.37 -9.50 12.94
CA LEU A 333 -6.29 -8.68 12.41
C LEU A 333 -5.14 -9.57 11.95
N VAL A 334 -4.69 -9.35 10.72
CA VAL A 334 -3.40 -9.88 10.25
C VAL A 334 -2.28 -9.09 10.91
N ILE A 335 -1.43 -9.77 11.67
CA ILE A 335 -0.29 -9.15 12.35
C ILE A 335 0.92 -9.07 11.42
N SER A 336 1.20 -10.14 10.67
CA SER A 336 2.30 -10.15 9.71
C SER A 336 1.93 -10.93 8.47
N SER A 337 2.44 -10.48 7.33
CA SER A 337 2.24 -11.10 6.02
C SER A 337 3.45 -10.87 5.12
N ASN A 338 3.52 -11.62 4.02
CA ASN A 338 4.48 -11.35 2.94
C ASN A 338 3.87 -11.63 1.57
N ASN A 339 4.33 -10.90 0.56
CA ASN A 339 3.96 -11.10 -0.83
C ASN A 339 5.21 -11.18 -1.71
N LEU A 340 5.42 -12.33 -2.37
CA LEU A 340 6.33 -12.44 -3.50
C LEU A 340 5.61 -11.87 -4.73
N GLY A 341 5.69 -10.55 -4.87
CA GLY A 341 4.83 -9.79 -5.78
C GLY A 341 5.33 -9.79 -7.22
N VAL A 342 6.66 -9.75 -7.41
CA VAL A 342 7.26 -9.68 -8.75
C VAL A 342 8.42 -10.65 -8.86
N ILE A 343 8.48 -11.36 -9.99
CA ILE A 343 9.67 -12.04 -10.48
C ILE A 343 9.96 -11.45 -11.85
N ASN A 344 11.21 -11.07 -12.11
CA ASN A 344 11.63 -10.53 -13.40
C ASN A 344 12.95 -11.16 -13.83
N SER A 345 13.02 -11.55 -15.10
CA SER A 345 14.25 -11.97 -15.76
C SER A 345 14.72 -10.90 -16.73
N ASP A 346 16.00 -10.51 -16.64
CA ASP A 346 16.70 -9.78 -17.69
C ASP A 346 17.86 -10.63 -18.27
N GLU A 347 18.71 -10.06 -19.13
CA GLU A 347 19.83 -10.79 -19.75
C GLU A 347 20.92 -11.24 -18.76
N LYS A 348 20.93 -10.68 -17.54
CA LYS A 348 22.01 -10.87 -16.55
C LYS A 348 21.52 -11.52 -15.26
N TYR A 349 20.29 -11.25 -14.85
CA TYR A 349 19.77 -11.62 -13.54
C TYR A 349 18.31 -12.06 -13.58
N ILE A 350 17.98 -12.97 -12.67
CA ILE A 350 16.62 -13.16 -12.18
C ILE A 350 16.50 -12.42 -10.85
N ARG A 351 15.48 -11.57 -10.72
CA ARG A 351 15.17 -10.83 -9.49
C ARG A 351 13.81 -11.24 -8.94
N LEU A 352 13.74 -11.43 -7.62
CA LEU A 352 12.53 -11.77 -6.89
C LEU A 352 12.27 -10.69 -5.85
N TYR A 353 11.13 -10.02 -5.96
CA TYR A 353 10.79 -8.88 -5.13
C TYR A 353 9.73 -9.24 -4.10
N ASN A 354 10.05 -8.99 -2.83
CA ASN A 354 9.18 -9.32 -1.70
C ASN A 354 8.75 -8.06 -0.96
N HIS A 355 7.49 -8.04 -0.55
CA HIS A 355 6.92 -6.93 0.21
C HIS A 355 6.32 -7.44 1.53
N PRO A 356 7.15 -7.72 2.55
CA PRO A 356 6.69 -8.10 3.87
C PRO A 356 6.08 -6.93 4.64
N ARG A 357 5.05 -7.23 5.43
CA ARG A 357 4.31 -6.26 6.25
C ARG A 357 4.12 -6.79 7.65
N SER A 358 4.19 -5.92 8.65
CA SER A 358 3.76 -6.27 10.01
C SER A 358 3.32 -5.07 10.83
N SER A 359 2.26 -5.24 11.63
CA SER A 359 1.88 -4.28 12.66
C SER A 359 2.80 -4.32 13.88
N VAL A 360 3.59 -5.40 14.06
CA VAL A 360 4.58 -5.54 15.12
C VAL A 360 5.97 -5.50 14.50
N GLU A 361 6.68 -4.39 14.71
CA GLU A 361 7.98 -4.10 14.08
C GLU A 361 8.97 -5.26 14.18
N THR A 362 9.10 -5.85 15.38
CA THR A 362 10.08 -6.91 15.64
C THR A 362 9.79 -8.20 14.88
N LEU A 363 8.55 -8.47 14.45
CA LEU A 363 8.26 -9.62 13.58
C LEU A 363 8.84 -9.43 12.17
N LEU A 364 9.00 -8.18 11.74
CA LEU A 364 9.66 -7.86 10.48
C LEU A 364 11.18 -7.83 10.64
N THR A 365 11.67 -7.02 11.60
CA THR A 365 13.09 -6.68 11.75
C THR A 365 13.92 -7.74 12.46
N ASN A 366 13.34 -8.46 13.43
CA ASN A 366 14.03 -9.49 14.22
C ASN A 366 13.65 -10.93 13.83
N ASN A 367 12.64 -11.13 12.98
CA ASN A 367 12.20 -12.47 12.57
C ASN A 367 12.23 -12.65 11.05
N PHE A 368 11.31 -12.04 10.29
CA PHE A 368 11.16 -12.30 8.85
C PHE A 368 12.43 -11.94 8.06
N ILE A 369 12.96 -10.73 8.21
CA ILE A 369 14.15 -10.28 7.47
C ILE A 369 15.37 -11.16 7.81
N PRO A 370 15.72 -11.42 9.09
CA PRO A 370 16.80 -12.35 9.43
C PRO A 370 16.63 -13.75 8.84
N ALA A 371 15.41 -14.32 8.83
CA ALA A 371 15.15 -15.61 8.22
C ALA A 371 15.41 -15.62 6.70
N MET A 372 15.01 -14.54 6.01
CA MET A 372 15.28 -14.39 4.57
C MET A 372 16.76 -14.19 4.25
N LYS A 373 17.52 -13.48 5.10
CA LYS A 373 18.99 -13.40 4.99
C LYS A 373 19.64 -14.78 5.13
N GLN A 374 19.18 -15.56 6.11
CA GLN A 374 19.67 -16.93 6.31
C GLN A 374 19.35 -17.80 5.08
N LEU A 375 18.14 -17.70 4.53
CA LEU A 375 17.78 -18.40 3.29
C LEU A 375 18.74 -18.04 2.14
N ALA A 376 18.97 -16.75 1.88
CA ALA A 376 19.91 -16.29 0.85
C ALA A 376 21.32 -16.87 1.05
N HIS A 377 21.83 -16.84 2.28
CA HIS A 377 23.15 -17.39 2.60
C HIS A 377 23.22 -18.91 2.34
N GLN A 378 22.20 -19.67 2.74
CA GLN A 378 22.18 -21.13 2.56
C GLN A 378 22.19 -21.56 1.09
N ILE A 379 21.61 -20.75 0.19
CA ILE A 379 21.56 -21.06 -1.24
C ILE A 379 22.57 -20.24 -2.08
N ALA A 380 23.45 -19.48 -1.42
CA ALA A 380 24.45 -18.61 -2.05
C ALA A 380 23.85 -17.67 -3.13
N VAL A 381 22.88 -16.85 -2.72
CA VAL A 381 22.20 -15.85 -3.56
C VAL A 381 22.38 -14.44 -2.98
N GLU A 382 22.55 -13.44 -3.84
CA GLU A 382 22.61 -12.02 -3.44
C GLU A 382 21.22 -11.56 -2.96
N TYR A 383 21.19 -10.69 -1.95
CA TYR A 383 19.96 -10.04 -1.50
C TYR A 383 20.18 -8.55 -1.22
N GLU A 384 19.12 -7.77 -1.32
CA GLU A 384 19.06 -6.35 -0.99
C GLU A 384 17.87 -6.10 -0.05
N ILE A 385 18.05 -5.20 0.91
CA ILE A 385 16.96 -4.74 1.79
C ILE A 385 16.65 -3.32 1.37
N GLY A 386 15.40 -3.09 0.97
CA GLY A 386 14.93 -1.77 0.59
C GLY A 386 14.55 -0.91 1.79
N SER A 387 13.73 0.10 1.53
CA SER A 387 13.28 1.03 2.57
C SER A 387 12.46 0.29 3.64
N TYR A 388 12.45 0.86 4.84
CA TYR A 388 11.62 0.42 5.95
C TYR A 388 10.74 1.59 6.38
N TYR A 389 9.45 1.31 6.60
CA TYR A 389 8.54 2.24 7.24
C TYR A 389 7.89 1.58 8.45
N PRO A 390 7.84 2.28 9.60
CA PRO A 390 7.30 1.73 10.83
C PRO A 390 5.79 1.56 10.76
N GLY A 391 5.30 0.52 11.42
CA GLY A 391 3.87 0.32 11.65
C GLY A 391 3.40 1.03 12.92
N ARG A 392 2.09 1.01 13.13
CA ARG A 392 1.48 1.39 14.40
C ARG A 392 0.80 0.17 15.01
N GLU A 393 1.39 -0.33 16.10
CA GLU A 393 0.83 -1.44 16.85
C GLU A 393 -0.56 -1.10 17.39
N TYR A 394 -1.46 -2.09 17.36
CA TYR A 394 -2.78 -1.97 17.95
C TYR A 394 -2.67 -1.85 19.47
N ALA A 395 -3.02 -0.68 20.01
CA ALA A 395 -3.11 -0.49 21.46
C ALA A 395 -4.35 -1.22 22.01
N LYS A 396 -4.14 -2.25 22.84
CA LYS A 396 -5.24 -3.02 23.46
C LYS A 396 -6.20 -2.12 24.23
N GLU A 397 -5.66 -1.18 25.00
CA GLU A 397 -6.42 -0.17 25.72
C GLU A 397 -6.09 1.22 25.15
N PHE A 398 -7.08 1.86 24.54
CA PHE A 398 -6.92 3.20 24.00
C PHE A 398 -8.17 4.01 24.26
N LYS A 399 -8.13 4.88 25.28
CA LYS A 399 -9.31 5.64 25.76
C LYS A 399 -9.98 6.45 24.64
N VAL A 400 -9.20 7.00 23.72
CA VAL A 400 -9.73 7.79 22.60
C VAL A 400 -10.57 6.93 21.66
N ARG A 401 -10.17 5.68 21.41
CA ARG A 401 -10.96 4.75 20.57
C ARG A 401 -12.34 4.52 21.19
N ASP A 402 -12.41 4.33 22.51
CA ASP A 402 -13.67 4.10 23.20
C ASP A 402 -14.55 5.36 23.17
N ILE A 403 -13.96 6.55 23.31
CA ILE A 403 -14.65 7.83 23.14
C ILE A 403 -15.21 7.98 21.72
N CYS A 404 -14.39 7.75 20.68
CA CYS A 404 -14.81 7.85 19.28
C CYS A 404 -15.96 6.87 18.97
N ASN A 405 -15.87 5.63 19.42
CA ASN A 405 -16.93 4.63 19.25
C ASN A 405 -18.24 5.05 19.92
N ASN A 406 -18.17 5.58 21.15
CA ASN A 406 -19.36 6.04 21.87
C ASN A 406 -20.00 7.25 21.18
N VAL A 407 -19.20 8.25 20.79
CA VAL A 407 -19.70 9.43 20.07
C VAL A 407 -20.33 9.02 18.74
N TYR A 408 -19.68 8.12 17.99
CA TYR A 408 -20.22 7.61 16.73
C TYR A 408 -21.56 6.88 16.93
N LYS A 409 -21.63 6.00 17.93
CA LYS A 409 -22.86 5.28 18.29
C LYS A 409 -23.98 6.23 18.71
N ASP A 410 -23.67 7.28 19.44
CA ASP A 410 -24.63 8.27 19.88
C ASP A 410 -25.15 9.13 18.72
N MET A 411 -24.30 9.49 17.76
CA MET A 411 -24.67 10.33 16.62
C MET A 411 -25.36 9.55 15.49
N ILE A 412 -24.79 8.42 15.09
CA ILE A 412 -25.19 7.66 13.89
C ILE A 412 -26.16 6.52 14.24
N LYS A 413 -26.28 6.17 15.52
CA LYS A 413 -27.12 5.05 16.01
C LYS A 413 -26.70 3.69 15.41
N LYS A 414 -25.42 3.55 15.06
CA LYS A 414 -24.79 2.32 14.57
C LYS A 414 -23.47 2.08 15.32
N GLU A 415 -23.03 0.83 15.38
CA GLU A 415 -21.68 0.53 15.85
C GLU A 415 -20.68 0.75 14.72
N ALA A 416 -19.55 1.36 15.05
CA ALA A 416 -18.46 1.51 14.11
C ALA A 416 -17.70 0.19 13.94
N LEU A 417 -17.22 -0.05 12.73
CA LEU A 417 -16.33 -1.14 12.42
C LEU A 417 -14.91 -0.81 12.91
N ARG A 418 -14.19 -1.84 13.35
CA ARG A 418 -12.78 -1.74 13.71
C ARG A 418 -11.96 -1.98 12.46
N GLY A 419 -11.19 -0.97 12.05
CA GLY A 419 -10.24 -1.02 10.94
C GLY A 419 -8.86 -1.48 11.38
#